data_AF-A0A6I4Z8Z3-F1
#
_entry.id   AF-A0A6I4Z8Z3-F1
#
_cell.length_a   1.000
_cell.length_b   1.000
_cell.length_c   1.000
_cell.angle_alpha   90.00
_cell.angle_beta   90.00
_cell.angle_gamma   90.00
#
_symmetry.space_group_name_H-M   'P 1'
#
loop_
_entity.id
_entity.type
_entity.pdbx_description
1 polymer ?
#
loop_
_entity_poly.entity_id
_entity_poly.type
_entity_poly.pdbx_seq_one_letter_code
_entity_poly.pdbx_strand_id
1 'polypeptide(L)'
;MLPLEVPRSMSWDNADYLGRALRIWLRAFRTLVRTRLEAEFGEDWYPSEVEKALGNHLWPDLKKNIDKAPSRTVEESFDPSHIRQILIAKGTRDLFADLFPHRDLLEARLQYVAVVRNTEVAHPRDTELTLEELDEYVGPMIVLLSQAGSSSAVAEIEELQRQAKLSRKSPDASAEAPEVSGRSGAGQDDSEPPWIGWVGEALASTRDTDGWGRVEEVERALLNAHPDFREVIEDAPDGFLDLLRRRPDIFEVTRPSRARREGRPYVRLAADRTVPKEELPDWTPVLLGVVDRAREPRGRLASRVLPKVKNLIPGFDFREYGHSTFPDLVATRSDLFRLTHRGRGKAFITRRS
;
A
#
# COMPACT_ATOMS: atom_id res chain seq x y z
N MET A 1 18.27 -40.53 25.90
CA MET A 1 17.38 -39.44 25.45
C MET A 1 17.95 -38.15 25.99
N LEU A 2 18.64 -37.38 25.15
CA LEU A 2 19.04 -36.02 25.49
C LEU A 2 17.89 -35.10 25.10
N PRO A 3 17.52 -34.11 25.94
CA PRO A 3 16.51 -33.13 25.55
C PRO A 3 17.01 -32.36 24.33
N LEU A 4 16.14 -32.23 23.32
CA LEU A 4 16.36 -31.30 22.21
C LEU A 4 16.51 -29.90 22.80
N GLU A 5 17.72 -29.35 22.75
CA GLU A 5 17.93 -27.92 22.90
C GLU A 5 17.19 -27.23 21.76
N VAL A 6 16.02 -26.66 22.09
CA VAL A 6 15.36 -25.68 21.21
C VAL A 6 16.31 -24.48 21.17
N PRO A 7 16.85 -24.11 20.00
CA PRO A 7 17.72 -22.94 19.91
C PRO A 7 16.94 -21.73 20.42
N ARG A 8 17.51 -21.04 21.42
CA ARG A 8 17.01 -19.75 21.90
C ARG A 8 16.87 -18.81 20.71
N SER A 9 15.63 -18.34 20.50
CA SER A 9 15.20 -17.21 19.68
C SER A 9 16.30 -16.46 18.93
N MET A 10 16.51 -16.77 17.65
CA MET A 10 16.84 -15.70 16.72
C MET A 10 15.53 -14.94 16.49
N SER A 11 15.29 -13.87 17.24
CA SER A 11 14.28 -12.89 16.84
C SER A 11 14.83 -12.20 15.60
N TRP A 12 14.23 -12.46 14.45
CA TRP A 12 14.63 -11.80 13.21
C TRP A 12 14.13 -10.35 13.25
N ASP A 13 14.93 -9.43 12.73
CA ASP A 13 14.50 -8.05 12.52
C ASP A 13 13.48 -8.00 11.35
N ASN A 14 12.52 -7.08 11.39
CA ASN A 14 11.54 -6.85 10.33
C ASN A 14 12.21 -6.54 8.98
N ALA A 15 13.39 -5.90 8.99
CA ALA A 15 14.19 -5.72 7.78
C ALA A 15 14.67 -7.07 7.18
N ASP A 16 15.05 -8.04 8.01
CA ASP A 16 15.42 -9.38 7.57
C ASP A 16 14.22 -10.15 6.99
N TYR A 17 13.05 -9.99 7.61
CA TYR A 17 11.80 -10.53 7.08
C TYR A 17 11.47 -9.97 5.70
N LEU A 18 11.54 -8.63 5.54
CA LEU A 18 11.33 -7.98 4.25
C LEU A 18 12.34 -8.47 3.20
N GLY A 19 13.63 -8.57 3.57
CA GLY A 19 14.68 -9.09 2.70
C GLY A 19 14.44 -10.55 2.29
N ARG A 20 13.83 -11.38 3.15
CA ARG A 20 13.47 -12.77 2.82
C ARG A 20 12.21 -12.85 1.96
N ALA A 21 11.19 -12.05 2.25
CA ALA A 21 10.00 -11.93 1.41
C ALA A 21 10.36 -11.51 -0.02
N LEU A 22 11.23 -10.50 -0.17
CA LEU A 22 11.73 -10.06 -1.47
C LEU A 22 12.50 -11.16 -2.22
N ARG A 23 13.29 -11.98 -1.51
CA ARG A 23 13.98 -13.13 -2.12
C ARG A 23 13.02 -14.19 -2.65
N ILE A 24 11.96 -14.51 -1.89
CA ILE A 24 10.92 -15.44 -2.32
C ILE A 24 10.19 -14.88 -3.55
N TRP A 25 9.82 -13.60 -3.50
CA TRP A 25 9.19 -12.89 -4.61
C TRP A 25 10.05 -12.91 -5.87
N LEU A 26 11.34 -12.55 -5.74
CA LEU A 26 12.30 -12.56 -6.84
C LEU A 26 12.44 -13.95 -7.45
N ARG A 27 12.59 -15.00 -6.63
CA ARG A 27 12.69 -16.37 -7.12
C ARG A 27 11.47 -16.74 -7.97
N ALA A 28 10.26 -16.48 -7.46
CA ALA A 28 9.03 -16.82 -8.18
C ALA A 28 8.88 -16.03 -9.49
N PHE A 29 9.14 -14.72 -9.48
CA PHE A 29 9.02 -13.89 -10.68
C PHE A 29 10.10 -14.16 -11.72
N ARG A 30 11.32 -14.51 -11.30
CA ARG A 30 12.39 -14.95 -12.23
C ARG A 30 11.99 -16.23 -12.95
N THR A 31 11.47 -17.21 -12.21
CA THR A 31 10.94 -18.45 -12.80
C THR A 31 9.79 -18.14 -13.76
N LEU A 32 8.82 -17.31 -13.36
CA LEU A 32 7.69 -16.92 -14.23
C LEU A 32 8.17 -16.29 -15.53
N VAL A 33 9.05 -15.28 -15.44
CA VAL A 33 9.60 -14.57 -16.60
C VAL A 33 10.32 -15.54 -17.52
N ARG A 34 11.23 -16.35 -16.98
CA ARG A 34 11.98 -17.34 -17.74
C ARG A 34 11.03 -18.31 -18.44
N THR A 35 10.14 -18.97 -17.70
CA THR A 35 9.24 -19.99 -18.26
C THR A 35 8.38 -19.43 -19.38
N ARG A 36 7.85 -18.22 -19.25
CA ARG A 36 7.01 -17.61 -20.29
C ARG A 36 7.80 -17.16 -21.51
N LEU A 37 9.00 -16.58 -21.30
CA LEU A 37 9.86 -16.17 -22.41
C LEU A 37 10.43 -17.39 -23.15
N GLU A 38 10.87 -18.42 -22.45
CA GLU A 38 11.34 -19.69 -23.05
C GLU A 38 10.22 -20.38 -23.84
N ALA A 39 8.98 -20.37 -23.33
CA ALA A 39 7.84 -20.98 -24.02
C ALA A 39 7.49 -20.27 -25.33
N GLU A 40 7.58 -18.94 -25.38
CA GLU A 40 7.26 -18.15 -26.57
C GLU A 40 8.42 -18.13 -27.58
N PHE A 41 9.64 -17.91 -27.11
CA PHE A 41 10.79 -17.56 -27.95
C PHE A 41 11.84 -18.69 -28.06
N GLY A 42 11.64 -19.83 -27.41
CA GLY A 42 12.60 -20.94 -27.44
C GLY A 42 13.95 -20.53 -26.88
N GLU A 43 15.05 -20.93 -27.51
CA GLU A 43 16.42 -20.59 -27.08
C GLU A 43 16.77 -19.09 -27.25
N ASP A 44 16.06 -18.38 -28.12
CA ASP A 44 16.32 -16.96 -28.43
C ASP A 44 15.68 -15.98 -27.40
N TRP A 45 14.94 -16.50 -26.43
CA TRP A 45 14.35 -15.72 -25.34
C TRP A 45 15.36 -14.82 -24.64
N TYR A 46 16.60 -15.31 -24.57
CA TYR A 46 17.80 -14.57 -24.25
C TYR A 46 18.87 -14.81 -25.32
N PRO A 47 19.65 -13.80 -25.78
CA PRO A 47 19.69 -12.41 -25.34
C PRO A 47 18.69 -11.47 -26.04
N SER A 48 18.11 -11.87 -27.18
CA SER A 48 17.35 -10.99 -28.07
C SER A 48 16.20 -10.24 -27.37
N GLU A 49 15.32 -10.96 -26.67
CA GLU A 49 14.09 -10.36 -26.16
C GLU A 49 14.29 -9.62 -24.83
N VAL A 50 15.14 -10.16 -23.96
CA VAL A 50 15.52 -9.48 -22.71
C VAL A 50 16.28 -8.17 -23.01
N GLU A 51 17.24 -8.17 -23.93
CA GLU A 51 17.97 -6.97 -24.33
C GLU A 51 17.04 -5.91 -24.92
N LYS A 52 16.13 -6.30 -25.84
CA LYS A 52 15.13 -5.40 -26.41
C LYS A 52 14.18 -4.82 -25.36
N ALA A 53 13.73 -5.64 -24.40
CA ALA A 53 12.80 -5.21 -23.36
C ALA A 53 13.44 -4.20 -22.40
N LEU A 54 14.68 -4.45 -21.98
CA LEU A 54 15.42 -3.61 -21.04
C LEU A 54 15.96 -2.33 -21.68
N GLY A 55 16.31 -2.40 -22.97
CA GLY A 55 16.86 -1.29 -23.74
C GLY A 55 18.17 -0.72 -23.16
N ASN A 56 18.59 0.43 -23.69
CA ASN A 56 19.89 1.04 -23.40
C ASN A 56 20.10 1.50 -21.95
N HIS A 57 19.07 1.46 -21.10
CA HIS A 57 19.14 2.00 -19.74
C HIS A 57 19.27 0.94 -18.66
N LEU A 58 18.68 -0.25 -18.84
CA LEU A 58 18.74 -1.34 -17.85
C LEU A 58 19.60 -2.52 -18.33
N TRP A 59 19.77 -2.69 -19.65
CA TRP A 59 20.62 -3.75 -20.18
C TRP A 59 22.08 -3.67 -19.70
N PRO A 60 22.74 -2.49 -19.69
CA PRO A 60 24.12 -2.40 -19.20
C PRO A 60 24.25 -2.77 -17.70
N ASP A 61 23.23 -2.47 -16.89
CA ASP A 61 23.24 -2.82 -15.46
C ASP A 61 23.08 -4.32 -15.25
N LEU A 62 22.12 -4.95 -15.94
CA LEU A 62 21.97 -6.40 -15.94
C LEU A 62 23.24 -7.10 -16.41
N LYS A 63 23.83 -6.63 -17.52
CA LYS A 63 25.08 -7.20 -18.05
C LYS A 63 26.21 -7.14 -17.02
N LYS A 64 26.38 -6.00 -16.34
CA LYS A 64 27.34 -5.86 -15.24
C LYS A 64 27.08 -6.84 -14.10
N ASN A 65 25.82 -7.14 -13.78
CA ASN A 65 25.47 -8.10 -12.74
C ASN A 65 25.79 -9.55 -13.15
N ILE A 66 25.54 -9.90 -14.42
CA ILE A 66 25.92 -11.18 -15.01
C ILE A 66 27.44 -11.36 -14.99
N ASP A 67 28.17 -10.34 -15.48
CA ASP A 67 29.64 -10.37 -15.56
C ASP A 67 30.31 -10.51 -14.18
N LYS A 68 29.68 -9.96 -13.13
CA LYS A 68 30.15 -10.06 -11.73
C LYS A 68 29.95 -11.44 -11.11
N ALA A 69 29.02 -12.23 -11.61
CA ALA A 69 28.64 -13.52 -11.01
C ALA A 69 28.45 -14.58 -12.11
N PRO A 70 29.53 -15.00 -12.79
CA PRO A 70 29.44 -15.86 -13.98
C PRO A 70 28.90 -17.27 -13.69
N SER A 71 28.85 -17.70 -12.42
CA SER A 71 28.24 -18.96 -12.01
C SER A 71 26.72 -18.89 -11.86
N ARG A 72 26.12 -17.69 -11.96
CA ARG A 72 24.66 -17.49 -11.91
C ARG A 72 24.08 -17.56 -13.31
N THR A 73 22.87 -18.10 -13.37
CA THR A 73 22.01 -18.01 -14.56
C THR A 73 21.62 -16.56 -14.83
N VAL A 74 21.20 -16.27 -16.06
CA VAL A 74 20.82 -14.90 -16.47
C VAL A 74 19.64 -14.40 -15.63
N GLU A 75 18.62 -15.23 -15.44
CA GLU A 75 17.43 -14.90 -14.67
C GLU A 75 17.75 -14.60 -13.19
N GLU A 76 18.75 -15.26 -12.62
CA GLU A 76 19.22 -14.98 -11.25
C GLU A 76 19.82 -13.58 -11.10
N SER A 77 20.18 -12.92 -12.21
CA SER A 77 20.65 -11.54 -12.24
C SER A 77 19.52 -10.52 -12.39
N PHE A 78 18.28 -10.94 -12.65
CA PHE A 78 17.14 -10.02 -12.72
C PHE A 78 16.80 -9.49 -11.33
N ASP A 79 16.66 -8.18 -11.21
CA ASP A 79 16.17 -7.54 -9.99
C ASP A 79 14.71 -7.07 -10.23
N PRO A 80 14.04 -6.46 -9.24
CA PRO A 80 12.67 -6.01 -9.45
C PRO A 80 12.52 -4.99 -10.59
N SER A 81 13.54 -4.18 -10.87
CA SER A 81 13.54 -3.21 -11.97
C SER A 81 13.60 -3.91 -13.32
N HIS A 82 14.44 -4.95 -13.45
CA HIS A 82 14.53 -5.81 -14.63
C HIS A 82 13.20 -6.52 -14.89
N ILE A 83 12.65 -7.19 -13.87
CA ILE A 83 11.37 -7.89 -13.96
C ILE A 83 10.27 -6.92 -14.37
N ARG A 84 10.19 -5.75 -13.72
CA ARG A 84 9.23 -4.71 -14.09
C ARG A 84 9.30 -4.38 -15.57
N GLN A 85 10.49 -4.07 -16.06
CA GLN A 85 10.67 -3.61 -17.43
C GLN A 85 10.34 -4.71 -18.45
N ILE A 86 10.72 -5.96 -18.17
CA ILE A 86 10.38 -7.12 -19.01
C ILE A 86 8.86 -7.33 -19.07
N LEU A 87 8.16 -7.27 -17.94
CA LEU A 87 6.71 -7.52 -17.91
C LEU A 87 5.90 -6.43 -18.65
N ILE A 88 6.38 -5.18 -18.67
CA ILE A 88 5.64 -4.06 -19.26
C ILE A 88 6.12 -3.69 -20.67
N ALA A 89 7.22 -4.25 -21.16
CA ALA A 89 7.77 -3.89 -22.46
C ALA A 89 6.82 -4.28 -23.61
N LYS A 90 6.77 -3.46 -24.67
CA LYS A 90 5.80 -3.64 -25.76
C LYS A 90 5.92 -5.02 -26.44
N GLY A 91 7.12 -5.58 -26.55
CA GLY A 91 7.36 -6.87 -27.21
C GLY A 91 6.96 -8.10 -26.39
N THR A 92 6.85 -7.96 -25.07
CA THR A 92 6.65 -9.09 -24.14
C THR A 92 5.38 -8.94 -23.30
N ARG A 93 4.74 -7.77 -23.29
CA ARG A 93 3.55 -7.49 -22.45
C ARG A 93 2.41 -8.47 -22.69
N ASP A 94 2.20 -8.92 -23.92
CA ASP A 94 1.04 -9.74 -24.28
C ASP A 94 1.20 -11.17 -23.71
N LEU A 95 2.45 -11.58 -23.40
CA LEU A 95 2.78 -12.85 -22.75
C LEU A 95 2.33 -12.94 -21.29
N PHE A 96 1.99 -11.81 -20.68
CA PHE A 96 1.61 -11.75 -19.26
C PHE A 96 0.20 -11.18 -19.06
N ALA A 97 -0.52 -10.89 -20.14
CA ALA A 97 -1.80 -10.17 -20.09
C ALA A 97 -2.93 -10.98 -19.44
N ASP A 98 -2.90 -12.31 -19.56
CA ASP A 98 -3.83 -13.24 -18.90
C ASP A 98 -3.66 -13.26 -17.37
N LEU A 99 -2.42 -13.11 -16.89
CA LEU A 99 -2.12 -13.06 -15.45
C LEU A 99 -2.37 -11.67 -14.85
N PHE A 100 -2.12 -10.62 -15.63
CA PHE A 100 -2.15 -9.25 -15.18
C PHE A 100 -2.98 -8.35 -16.11
N PRO A 101 -4.32 -8.47 -16.10
CA PRO A 101 -5.19 -7.74 -17.02
C PRO A 101 -5.16 -6.21 -16.82
N HIS A 102 -4.83 -5.75 -15.60
CA HIS A 102 -4.75 -4.34 -15.24
C HIS A 102 -3.30 -3.83 -15.28
N ARG A 103 -2.84 -3.45 -16.47
CA ARG A 103 -1.43 -3.09 -16.70
C ARG A 103 -0.93 -1.92 -15.85
N ASP A 104 -1.72 -0.87 -15.70
CA ASP A 104 -1.31 0.32 -14.92
C ASP A 104 -1.07 -0.05 -13.45
N LEU A 105 -1.91 -0.96 -12.92
CA LEU A 105 -1.82 -1.47 -11.55
C LEU A 105 -0.64 -2.44 -11.38
N LEU A 106 -0.39 -3.29 -12.37
CA LEU A 106 0.81 -4.13 -12.42
C LEU A 106 2.07 -3.26 -12.37
N GLU A 107 2.16 -2.26 -13.24
CA GLU A 107 3.31 -1.36 -13.30
C GLU A 107 3.51 -0.60 -11.99
N ALA A 108 2.41 -0.19 -11.35
CA ALA A 108 2.42 0.47 -10.05
C ALA A 108 3.09 -0.39 -8.98
N ARG A 109 2.59 -1.62 -8.81
CA ARG A 109 3.06 -2.56 -7.78
C ARG A 109 4.49 -2.98 -8.02
N LEU A 110 4.85 -3.30 -9.27
CA LEU A 110 6.22 -3.63 -9.63
C LEU A 110 7.19 -2.47 -9.37
N GLN A 111 6.75 -1.23 -9.62
CA GLN A 111 7.56 -0.06 -9.30
C GLN A 111 7.73 0.10 -7.80
N TYR A 112 6.68 -0.12 -7.02
CA TYR A 112 6.73 -0.05 -5.56
C TYR A 112 7.72 -1.09 -5.00
N VAL A 113 7.64 -2.35 -5.42
CA VAL A 113 8.58 -3.41 -5.02
C VAL A 113 10.03 -3.05 -5.37
N ALA A 114 10.27 -2.44 -6.54
CA ALA A 114 11.60 -1.97 -6.93
C ALA A 114 12.13 -0.83 -6.04
N VAL A 115 11.26 0.10 -5.63
CA VAL A 115 11.61 1.17 -4.69
C VAL A 115 11.93 0.60 -3.32
N VAL A 116 11.07 -0.26 -2.78
CA VAL A 116 11.27 -0.92 -1.48
C VAL A 116 12.59 -1.68 -1.44
N ARG A 117 12.92 -2.44 -2.50
CA ARG A 117 14.23 -3.10 -2.60
C ARG A 117 15.39 -2.10 -2.46
N ASN A 118 15.32 -0.99 -3.17
CA ASN A 118 16.42 -0.03 -3.22
C ASN A 118 16.54 0.80 -1.93
N THR A 119 15.42 1.08 -1.27
CA THR A 119 15.36 2.00 -0.13
C THR A 119 15.42 1.29 1.22
N GLU A 120 14.81 0.12 1.34
CA GLU A 120 14.70 -0.56 2.64
C GLU A 120 15.62 -1.78 2.75
N VAL A 121 16.04 -2.37 1.61
CA VAL A 121 16.88 -3.59 1.63
C VAL A 121 18.32 -3.33 1.16
N ALA A 122 18.49 -2.61 0.05
CA ALA A 122 19.83 -2.32 -0.49
C ALA A 122 20.53 -1.18 0.27
N HIS A 123 19.75 -0.24 0.81
CA HIS A 123 20.22 0.93 1.54
C HIS A 123 19.35 1.13 2.79
N PRO A 124 19.32 0.16 3.72
CA PRO A 124 18.45 0.22 4.88
C PRO A 124 18.68 1.52 5.64
N ARG A 125 17.59 2.14 6.07
CA ARG A 125 17.64 3.33 6.93
C ARG A 125 18.17 2.92 8.31
N ASP A 126 18.70 3.88 9.06
CA ASP A 126 19.18 3.65 10.43
C ASP A 126 18.03 3.35 11.43
N THR A 127 16.78 3.49 11.01
CA THR A 127 15.58 3.23 11.82
C THR A 127 15.04 1.83 11.59
N GLU A 128 14.72 1.12 12.67
CA GLU A 128 14.05 -0.18 12.61
C GLU A 128 12.67 -0.08 11.93
N LEU A 129 12.36 -1.10 11.13
CA LEU A 129 11.11 -1.20 10.38
C LEU A 129 10.00 -1.69 11.31
N THR A 130 8.87 -0.99 11.35
CA THR A 130 7.70 -1.39 12.15
C THR A 130 6.98 -2.59 11.53
N LEU A 131 6.14 -3.29 12.30
CA LEU A 131 5.32 -4.39 11.75
C LEU A 131 4.30 -3.90 10.71
N GLU A 132 3.80 -2.68 10.87
CA GLU A 132 2.88 -2.06 9.91
C GLU A 132 3.58 -1.75 8.59
N GLU A 133 4.77 -1.16 8.63
CA GLU A 133 5.60 -0.95 7.44
C GLU A 133 5.95 -2.27 6.76
N LEU A 134 6.24 -3.33 7.53
CA LEU A 134 6.50 -4.66 6.97
C LEU A 134 5.29 -5.17 6.19
N ASP A 135 4.09 -5.05 6.77
CA ASP A 135 2.85 -5.47 6.13
C ASP A 135 2.54 -4.63 4.87
N GLU A 136 2.78 -3.31 4.92
CA GLU A 136 2.64 -2.41 3.77
C GLU A 136 3.59 -2.82 2.64
N TYR A 137 4.86 -3.09 2.95
CA TYR A 137 5.87 -3.44 1.96
C TYR A 137 5.66 -4.81 1.33
N VAL A 138 5.17 -5.77 2.12
CA VAL A 138 4.96 -7.15 1.68
C VAL A 138 3.64 -7.33 0.92
N GLY A 139 2.61 -6.53 1.24
CA GLY A 139 1.28 -6.63 0.61
C GLY A 139 1.31 -6.64 -0.93
N PRO A 140 1.98 -5.69 -1.59
CA PRO A 140 2.12 -5.70 -3.06
C PRO A 140 2.80 -6.95 -3.62
N MET A 141 3.76 -7.54 -2.89
CA MET A 141 4.43 -8.78 -3.31
C MET A 141 3.46 -9.96 -3.29
N ILE A 142 2.67 -10.11 -2.22
CA ILE A 142 1.65 -11.18 -2.07
C ILE A 142 0.61 -11.08 -3.19
N VAL A 143 0.09 -9.86 -3.44
CA VAL A 143 -0.90 -9.65 -4.50
C VAL A 143 -0.35 -10.03 -5.87
N LEU A 144 0.88 -9.61 -6.18
CA LEU A 144 1.54 -9.94 -7.44
C LEU A 144 1.79 -11.45 -7.59
N LEU A 145 2.20 -12.15 -6.53
CA LEU A 145 2.41 -13.60 -6.55
C LEU A 145 1.10 -14.37 -6.69
N SER A 146 0.04 -13.91 -6.02
CA SER A 146 -1.30 -14.49 -6.14
C SER A 146 -1.82 -14.40 -7.57
N GLN A 147 -1.68 -13.23 -8.20
CA GLN A 147 -2.03 -13.01 -9.61
C GLN A 147 -1.18 -13.87 -10.56
N ALA A 148 0.09 -14.09 -10.23
CA ALA A 148 0.98 -14.99 -10.96
C ALA A 148 0.68 -16.49 -10.74
N GLY A 149 -0.31 -16.85 -9.92
CA GLY A 149 -0.62 -18.25 -9.58
C GLY A 149 0.43 -18.94 -8.69
N SER A 150 1.29 -18.18 -8.02
CA SER A 150 2.39 -18.71 -7.20
C SER A 150 1.98 -18.93 -5.74
N SER A 151 1.01 -19.82 -5.52
CA SER A 151 0.42 -20.07 -4.19
C SER A 151 1.42 -20.52 -3.12
N SER A 152 2.44 -21.31 -3.49
CA SER A 152 3.49 -21.73 -2.55
C SER A 152 4.34 -20.55 -2.07
N ALA A 153 4.69 -19.63 -2.96
CA ALA A 153 5.46 -18.43 -2.62
C ALA A 153 4.65 -17.47 -1.74
N VAL A 154 3.34 -17.36 -1.98
CA VAL A 154 2.42 -16.60 -1.10
C VAL A 154 2.44 -17.18 0.31
N ALA A 155 2.22 -18.48 0.45
CA ALA A 155 2.21 -19.14 1.75
C ALA A 155 3.54 -19.00 2.51
N GLU A 156 4.68 -19.08 1.80
CA GLU A 156 6.00 -18.85 2.42
C GLU A 156 6.13 -17.41 2.98
N ILE A 157 5.60 -16.41 2.29
CA ILE A 157 5.67 -15.01 2.71
C ILE A 157 4.69 -14.73 3.87
N GLU A 158 3.47 -15.25 3.81
CA GLU A 158 2.49 -15.11 4.89
C GLU A 158 2.99 -15.77 6.19
N GLU A 159 3.66 -16.93 6.08
CA GLU A 159 4.28 -17.59 7.22
C GLU A 159 5.41 -16.74 7.82
N LEU A 160 6.22 -16.06 6.99
CA LEU A 160 7.22 -15.11 7.47
C LEU A 160 6.58 -13.95 8.23
N GLN A 161 5.49 -13.37 7.74
CA GLN A 161 4.75 -12.32 8.44
C GLN A 161 4.18 -12.80 9.77
N ARG A 162 3.64 -14.03 9.81
CA ARG A 162 3.14 -14.64 11.04
C ARG A 162 4.25 -14.81 12.07
N GLN A 163 5.44 -15.27 11.64
CA GLN A 163 6.61 -15.41 12.51
C GLN A 163 7.09 -14.06 13.04
N ALA A 164 7.10 -13.01 12.22
CA ALA A 164 7.45 -11.65 12.66
C ALA A 164 6.52 -11.15 13.77
N LYS A 165 5.19 -11.35 13.60
CA LYS A 165 4.17 -10.98 14.58
C LYS A 165 4.28 -11.77 15.89
N LEU A 166 4.62 -13.06 15.82
CA LEU A 166 4.78 -13.92 17.00
C LEU A 166 6.07 -13.64 17.77
N SER A 167 7.15 -13.28 17.07
CA SER A 167 8.45 -12.98 17.70
C SER A 167 8.40 -11.75 18.61
N ARG A 168 7.43 -10.84 18.41
CA ARG A 168 7.16 -9.71 19.30
C ARG A 168 6.22 -10.02 20.49
N LYS A 169 5.52 -11.16 20.49
CA LYS A 169 4.49 -11.49 21.51
C LYS A 169 4.99 -12.33 22.69
N SER A 170 6.29 -12.62 22.82
CA SER A 170 6.85 -13.40 23.93
C SER A 170 8.29 -12.97 24.29
N PRO A 171 8.65 -12.75 25.57
CA PRO A 171 7.98 -12.00 26.64
C PRO A 171 8.86 -10.84 27.17
N ASP A 172 8.29 -9.63 27.28
CA ASP A 172 8.67 -8.67 28.34
C ASP A 172 7.62 -8.76 29.44
N ALA A 173 7.72 -9.85 30.21
CA ALA A 173 6.98 -10.04 31.46
C ALA A 173 8.01 -10.07 32.60
N SER A 174 8.72 -8.96 32.83
CA SER A 174 9.47 -8.69 34.06
C SER A 174 9.91 -7.22 34.08
N ALA A 175 8.97 -6.34 34.38
CA ALA A 175 9.28 -5.09 35.05
C ALA A 175 8.16 -4.83 36.06
N GLU A 176 8.43 -5.26 37.29
CA GLU A 176 7.65 -4.93 38.48
C GLU A 176 7.42 -3.41 38.55
N ALA A 177 6.16 -3.00 38.71
CA ALA A 177 5.81 -1.71 39.28
C ALA A 177 4.78 -1.96 40.39
N PRO A 178 4.95 -1.33 41.57
CA PRO A 178 4.25 -1.73 42.78
C PRO A 178 2.79 -1.31 42.77
N GLU A 179 1.99 -2.12 43.44
CA GLU A 179 0.59 -1.89 43.76
C GLU A 179 0.35 -0.51 44.37
N VAL A 180 -0.55 0.26 43.76
CA VAL A 180 -1.42 1.18 44.51
C VAL A 180 -2.85 0.84 44.18
N SER A 181 -3.48 0.23 45.17
CA SER A 181 -4.87 -0.16 45.20
C SER A 181 -5.80 1.07 45.22
N GLY A 182 -6.85 1.00 44.39
CA GLY A 182 -8.18 1.44 44.81
C GLY A 182 -8.68 2.80 44.31
N ARG A 183 -9.37 2.80 43.17
CA ARG A 183 -10.82 3.08 43.17
C ARG A 183 -11.48 2.65 41.86
N SER A 184 -12.48 1.79 42.02
CA SER A 184 -13.36 1.27 40.97
C SER A 184 -14.09 2.38 40.21
N GLY A 185 -14.06 2.29 38.89
CA GLY A 185 -15.02 2.89 37.96
C GLY A 185 -15.14 1.91 36.79
N ALA A 186 -16.35 1.47 36.49
CA ALA A 186 -16.66 0.38 35.58
C ALA A 186 -15.94 0.52 34.22
N GLY A 187 -15.09 -0.46 33.89
CA GLY A 187 -14.57 -0.64 32.55
C GLY A 187 -15.69 -1.15 31.65
N GLN A 188 -16.28 -0.22 30.91
CA GLN A 188 -17.09 -0.51 29.75
C GLN A 188 -16.11 -0.96 28.65
N ASP A 189 -16.38 -2.11 28.05
CA ASP A 189 -15.62 -2.67 26.94
C ASP A 189 -15.68 -1.67 25.76
N ASP A 190 -14.59 -0.93 25.52
CA ASP A 190 -14.43 0.07 24.45
C ASP A 190 -14.23 -0.57 23.06
N SER A 191 -14.72 -1.79 22.85
CA SER A 191 -14.79 -2.38 21.52
C SER A 191 -15.86 -1.63 20.73
N GLU A 192 -15.42 -0.81 19.76
CA GLU A 192 -16.33 -0.09 18.89
C GLU A 192 -17.32 -1.07 18.25
N PRO A 193 -18.64 -0.78 18.33
CA PRO A 193 -19.61 -1.72 17.83
C PRO A 193 -19.41 -1.92 16.32
N PRO A 194 -19.45 -3.17 15.83
CA PRO A 194 -18.97 -3.55 14.49
C PRO A 194 -19.69 -2.83 13.35
N TRP A 195 -20.90 -2.33 13.60
CA TRP A 195 -21.68 -1.59 12.62
C TRP A 195 -21.04 -0.26 12.20
N ILE A 196 -20.15 0.32 13.00
CA ILE A 196 -19.46 1.57 12.65
C ILE A 196 -18.59 1.37 11.41
N GLY A 197 -17.86 0.25 11.33
CA GLY A 197 -17.06 -0.11 10.16
C GLY A 197 -17.92 -0.31 8.91
N TRP A 198 -19.05 -1.00 9.07
CA TRP A 198 -19.99 -1.25 7.97
C TRP A 198 -20.60 0.04 7.41
N VAL A 199 -20.91 1.02 8.28
CA VAL A 199 -21.36 2.35 7.84
C VAL A 199 -20.28 3.07 7.03
N GLY A 200 -19.01 2.94 7.42
CA GLY A 200 -17.86 3.46 6.68
C GLY A 200 -17.74 2.89 5.27
N GLU A 201 -17.91 1.57 5.13
CA GLU A 201 -17.91 0.87 3.84
C GLU A 201 -19.09 1.31 2.95
N ALA A 202 -20.30 1.39 3.53
CA ALA A 202 -21.49 1.88 2.83
C ALA A 202 -21.31 3.33 2.35
N LEU A 203 -20.69 4.18 3.16
CA LEU A 203 -20.34 5.56 2.80
C LEU A 203 -19.33 5.62 1.66
N ALA A 204 -18.31 4.76 1.65
CA ALA A 204 -17.31 4.74 0.59
C ALA A 204 -17.93 4.49 -0.80
N SER A 205 -19.02 3.73 -0.86
CA SER A 205 -19.74 3.41 -2.11
C SER A 205 -20.82 4.42 -2.52
N THR A 206 -21.27 5.29 -1.61
CA THR A 206 -22.44 6.18 -1.82
C THR A 206 -22.13 7.68 -1.66
N ARG A 207 -20.94 8.03 -1.18
CA ARG A 207 -20.53 9.44 -0.96
C ARG A 207 -20.32 10.22 -2.26
N ASP A 208 -20.68 11.50 -2.23
CA ASP A 208 -20.36 12.49 -3.26
C ASP A 208 -18.87 12.87 -3.23
N THR A 209 -18.45 13.75 -4.16
CA THR A 209 -17.07 14.22 -4.26
C THR A 209 -16.59 15.04 -3.05
N ASP A 210 -17.52 15.51 -2.22
CA ASP A 210 -17.24 16.24 -0.98
C ASP A 210 -17.26 15.32 0.26
N GLY A 211 -17.39 14.00 0.04
CA GLY A 211 -17.39 12.98 1.09
C GLY A 211 -18.74 12.79 1.78
N TRP A 212 -19.82 13.40 1.29
CA TRP A 212 -21.15 13.30 1.89
C TRP A 212 -22.01 12.23 1.20
N GLY A 213 -22.56 11.30 1.98
CA GLY A 213 -23.58 10.35 1.53
C GLY A 213 -24.98 10.80 1.94
N ARG A 214 -25.98 10.55 1.10
CA ARG A 214 -27.40 10.68 1.51
C ARG A 214 -27.69 9.56 2.51
N VAL A 215 -28.24 9.90 3.68
CA VAL A 215 -28.45 8.90 4.76
C VAL A 215 -29.25 7.69 4.26
N GLU A 216 -30.31 7.90 3.48
CA GLU A 216 -31.13 6.81 2.92
C GLU A 216 -30.38 5.91 1.92
N GLU A 217 -29.42 6.45 1.17
CA GLU A 217 -28.62 5.68 0.21
C GLU A 217 -27.55 4.87 0.94
N VAL A 218 -26.93 5.47 1.97
CA VAL A 218 -26.00 4.80 2.88
C VAL A 218 -26.71 3.65 3.60
N GLU A 219 -27.89 3.90 4.16
CA GLU A 219 -28.71 2.87 4.83
C GLU A 219 -29.07 1.72 3.90
N ARG A 220 -29.48 2.03 2.67
CA ARG A 220 -29.82 0.99 1.68
C ARG A 220 -28.59 0.16 1.28
N ALA A 221 -27.45 0.81 1.05
CA ALA A 221 -26.20 0.11 0.73
C ALA A 221 -25.76 -0.78 1.89
N LEU A 222 -25.88 -0.28 3.11
CA LEU A 222 -25.57 -0.99 4.35
C LEU A 222 -26.47 -2.21 4.54
N LEU A 223 -27.79 -2.08 4.40
CA LEU A 223 -28.73 -3.21 4.52
C LEU A 223 -28.59 -4.24 3.40
N ASN A 224 -28.11 -3.84 2.22
CA ASN A 224 -27.83 -4.76 1.13
C ASN A 224 -26.56 -5.60 1.41
N ALA A 225 -25.52 -4.99 2.00
CA ALA A 225 -24.27 -5.66 2.32
C ALA A 225 -24.35 -6.45 3.65
N HIS A 226 -25.10 -5.93 4.61
CA HIS A 226 -25.25 -6.47 5.96
C HIS A 226 -26.74 -6.52 6.35
N PRO A 227 -27.50 -7.52 5.88
CA PRO A 227 -28.94 -7.65 6.19
C PRO A 227 -29.23 -7.69 7.69
N ASP A 228 -28.33 -8.27 8.48
CA ASP A 228 -28.43 -8.40 9.94
C ASP A 228 -28.39 -7.04 10.66
N PHE A 229 -27.92 -5.99 9.99
CA PHE A 229 -27.95 -4.63 10.53
C PHE A 229 -29.39 -4.08 10.71
N ARG A 230 -30.39 -4.73 10.10
CA ARG A 230 -31.80 -4.37 10.28
C ARG A 230 -32.23 -4.44 11.75
N GLU A 231 -31.80 -5.46 12.48
CA GLU A 231 -32.12 -5.62 13.91
C GLU A 231 -31.57 -4.44 14.73
N VAL A 232 -30.39 -3.94 14.37
CA VAL A 232 -29.74 -2.80 15.03
C VAL A 232 -30.49 -1.48 14.76
N ILE A 233 -31.07 -1.32 13.56
CA ILE A 233 -31.88 -0.15 13.21
C ILE A 233 -33.24 -0.19 13.92
N GLU A 234 -33.87 -1.35 14.03
CA GLU A 234 -35.20 -1.52 14.63
C GLU A 234 -35.22 -1.16 16.13
N ASP A 235 -34.08 -1.30 16.82
CA ASP A 235 -33.90 -0.88 18.21
C ASP A 235 -33.70 0.65 18.39
N ALA A 236 -33.58 1.42 17.30
CA ALA A 236 -33.35 2.86 17.33
C ALA A 236 -34.65 3.67 17.09
N PRO A 237 -35.02 4.62 17.97
CA PRO A 237 -36.27 5.40 17.88
C PRO A 237 -36.53 6.11 16.54
N ASP A 238 -35.49 6.69 15.92
CA ASP A 238 -35.57 7.31 14.58
C ASP A 238 -34.76 6.51 13.54
N GLY A 239 -34.61 5.21 13.76
CA GLY A 239 -33.88 4.29 12.89
C GLY A 239 -32.41 4.68 12.70
N PHE A 240 -31.90 4.48 11.48
CA PHE A 240 -30.49 4.68 11.16
C PHE A 240 -29.98 6.09 11.45
N LEU A 241 -30.83 7.11 11.27
CA LEU A 241 -30.45 8.50 11.54
C LEU A 241 -30.17 8.75 13.03
N ASP A 242 -30.87 8.07 13.94
CA ASP A 242 -30.62 8.19 15.38
C ASP A 242 -29.26 7.59 15.76
N LEU A 243 -28.92 6.44 15.19
CA LEU A 243 -27.63 5.78 15.42
C LEU A 243 -26.46 6.68 15.02
N LEU A 244 -26.55 7.34 13.88
CA LEU A 244 -25.53 8.29 13.42
C LEU A 244 -25.42 9.51 14.36
N ARG A 245 -26.56 10.03 14.85
CA ARG A 245 -26.59 11.18 15.76
C ARG A 245 -26.08 10.87 17.17
N ARG A 246 -26.18 9.62 17.61
CA ARG A 246 -25.63 9.17 18.90
C ARG A 246 -24.09 9.12 18.90
N ARG A 247 -23.47 9.14 17.72
CA ARG A 247 -22.01 9.12 17.55
C ARG A 247 -21.50 10.34 16.75
N PRO A 248 -21.71 11.58 17.25
CA PRO A 248 -21.23 12.78 16.57
C PRO A 248 -19.70 12.90 16.56
N ASP A 249 -19.02 12.11 17.40
CA ASP A 249 -17.57 11.89 17.41
C ASP A 249 -17.07 11.15 16.17
N ILE A 250 -17.94 10.38 15.51
CA ILE A 250 -17.60 9.59 14.31
C ILE A 250 -18.33 10.10 13.07
N PHE A 251 -19.58 10.52 13.21
CA PHE A 251 -20.43 10.87 12.08
C PHE A 251 -20.88 12.32 12.17
N GLU A 252 -20.58 13.09 11.13
CA GLU A 252 -21.16 14.41 10.95
C GLU A 252 -22.45 14.27 10.15
N VAL A 253 -23.58 14.59 10.79
CA VAL A 253 -24.91 14.58 10.18
C VAL A 253 -25.37 16.00 9.96
N THR A 254 -25.68 16.37 8.72
CA THR A 254 -26.18 17.71 8.39
C THR A 254 -27.43 17.67 7.54
N ARG A 255 -28.22 18.74 7.59
CA ARG A 255 -29.24 19.05 6.59
C ARG A 255 -28.70 20.22 5.78
N PRO A 256 -28.29 20.03 4.53
CA PRO A 256 -27.64 21.11 3.78
C PRO A 256 -28.57 22.31 3.62
N SER A 257 -28.01 23.52 3.71
CA SER A 257 -28.73 24.75 3.41
C SER A 257 -29.08 24.83 1.92
N ARG A 258 -30.05 25.70 1.57
CA ARG A 258 -30.82 25.90 0.31
C ARG A 258 -30.21 25.51 -1.07
N ALA A 259 -28.90 25.26 -1.20
CA ALA A 259 -28.23 24.83 -2.42
C ALA A 259 -28.40 23.33 -2.77
N ARG A 260 -28.74 22.46 -1.82
CA ARG A 260 -29.02 21.03 -2.07
C ARG A 260 -30.52 20.76 -1.84
N ARG A 261 -31.25 20.57 -2.93
CA ARG A 261 -32.72 20.82 -3.08
C ARG A 261 -33.71 19.90 -2.34
N GLU A 262 -33.35 19.08 -1.37
CA GLU A 262 -34.28 18.02 -0.89
C GLU A 262 -34.58 17.99 0.61
N GLY A 263 -33.96 18.80 1.46
CA GLY A 263 -34.24 18.80 2.90
C GLY A 263 -33.92 17.48 3.63
N ARG A 264 -33.37 16.49 2.90
CA ARG A 264 -32.97 15.18 3.39
C ARG A 264 -31.61 15.25 4.10
N PRO A 265 -31.40 14.45 5.16
CA PRO A 265 -30.15 14.44 5.89
C PRO A 265 -29.02 13.78 5.08
N TYR A 266 -27.82 14.33 5.25
CA TYR A 266 -26.56 13.82 4.72
C TYR A 266 -25.65 13.46 5.88
N VAL A 267 -24.79 12.46 5.66
CA VAL A 267 -23.80 12.00 6.63
C VAL A 267 -22.43 11.88 5.98
N ARG A 268 -21.39 12.19 6.74
CA ARG A 268 -20.00 11.86 6.45
C ARG A 268 -19.28 11.48 7.74
N LEU A 269 -18.04 10.99 7.62
CA LEU A 269 -17.18 10.83 8.79
C LEU A 269 -16.76 12.21 9.33
N ALA A 270 -16.79 12.36 10.65
CA ALA A 270 -16.38 13.58 11.34
C ALA A 270 -14.88 13.82 11.15
N ALA A 271 -14.52 15.08 10.85
CA ALA A 271 -13.15 15.47 10.48
C ALA A 271 -12.10 15.27 11.60
N ASP A 272 -12.52 15.11 12.85
CA ASP A 272 -11.63 14.88 14.01
C ASP A 272 -11.22 13.41 14.20
N ARG A 273 -11.82 12.49 13.42
CA ARG A 273 -11.13 11.27 12.98
C ARG A 273 -10.55 11.53 11.60
N THR A 274 -9.57 12.44 11.52
CA THR A 274 -8.48 12.21 10.58
C THR A 274 -8.00 10.80 10.86
N VAL A 275 -8.08 9.94 9.84
CA VAL A 275 -7.40 8.65 9.79
C VAL A 275 -6.09 8.81 10.56
N PRO A 276 -5.83 8.00 11.61
CA PRO A 276 -4.57 8.09 12.34
C PRO A 276 -3.45 8.24 11.31
N LYS A 277 -2.53 9.19 11.51
CA LYS A 277 -1.41 9.40 10.57
C LYS A 277 -0.63 8.12 10.23
N GLU A 278 -0.84 7.08 11.03
CA GLU A 278 -0.31 5.72 10.95
C GLU A 278 -1.00 4.87 9.85
N GLU A 279 -2.29 5.07 9.50
CA GLU A 279 -3.01 4.24 8.51
C GLU A 279 -3.06 4.80 7.07
N LEU A 280 -2.57 6.03 6.85
CA LEU A 280 -2.51 6.58 5.50
C LEU A 280 -1.25 6.06 4.78
N PRO A 281 -1.38 5.44 3.60
CA PRO A 281 -0.24 4.86 2.89
C PRO A 281 0.85 5.91 2.69
N ASP A 282 2.11 5.56 2.95
CA ASP A 282 3.21 6.51 2.71
C ASP A 282 3.28 6.79 1.20
N TRP A 283 2.88 8.00 0.82
CA TRP A 283 2.90 8.45 -0.57
C TRP A 283 4.31 8.78 -1.06
N THR A 284 5.27 8.85 -0.15
CA THR A 284 6.63 9.30 -0.42
C THR A 284 7.39 8.39 -1.39
N PRO A 285 7.44 7.05 -1.20
CA PRO A 285 8.12 6.14 -2.13
C PRO A 285 7.50 6.20 -3.53
N VAL A 286 6.17 6.32 -3.60
CA VAL A 286 5.41 6.45 -4.85
C VAL A 286 5.75 7.76 -5.55
N LEU A 287 5.78 8.88 -4.83
CA LEU A 287 6.12 10.17 -5.41
C LEU A 287 7.56 10.21 -5.91
N LEU A 288 8.52 9.64 -5.16
CA LEU A 288 9.91 9.48 -5.59
C LEU A 288 9.98 8.76 -6.94
N GLY A 289 9.29 7.62 -7.07
CA GLY A 289 9.23 6.85 -8.32
C GLY A 289 8.60 7.64 -9.48
N VAL A 290 7.55 8.44 -9.23
CA VAL A 290 6.91 9.27 -10.26
C VAL A 290 7.81 10.41 -10.72
N VAL A 291 8.58 11.02 -9.81
CA VAL A 291 9.46 12.15 -10.09
C VAL A 291 10.74 11.69 -10.81
N ASP A 292 11.34 10.58 -10.40
CA ASP A 292 12.63 10.09 -10.94
C ASP A 292 12.55 9.65 -12.41
N ARG A 293 11.43 9.06 -12.84
CA ARG A 293 11.23 8.63 -14.24
C ARG A 293 11.22 9.76 -15.26
N ALA A 294 11.14 11.01 -14.83
CA ALA A 294 11.02 12.14 -15.74
C ALA A 294 12.35 12.56 -16.39
N ARG A 295 13.49 12.40 -15.69
CA ARG A 295 14.76 13.05 -16.04
C ARG A 295 14.59 14.52 -16.51
N GLU A 296 13.61 15.24 -15.93
CA GLU A 296 13.30 16.61 -16.33
C GLU A 296 14.11 17.59 -15.46
N PRO A 297 15.08 18.35 -16.03
CA PRO A 297 15.94 19.25 -15.25
C PRO A 297 15.17 20.40 -14.55
N ARG A 298 13.89 20.59 -14.89
CA ARG A 298 13.02 21.62 -14.33
C ARG A 298 11.97 21.07 -13.36
N GLY A 299 11.98 19.76 -13.08
CA GLY A 299 10.97 19.10 -12.26
C GLY A 299 9.65 18.87 -12.98
N ARG A 300 8.76 18.11 -12.35
CA ARG A 300 7.43 17.79 -12.90
C ARG A 300 6.36 18.71 -12.35
N LEU A 301 5.46 19.14 -13.24
CA LEU A 301 4.28 19.91 -12.85
C LEU A 301 3.40 19.08 -11.90
N ALA A 302 3.09 19.63 -10.72
CA ALA A 302 2.32 18.94 -9.67
C ALA A 302 0.97 18.41 -10.17
N SER A 303 0.28 19.16 -11.05
CA SER A 303 -0.99 18.72 -11.65
C SER A 303 -0.88 17.53 -12.60
N ARG A 304 0.32 17.20 -13.09
CA ARG A 304 0.61 15.99 -13.88
C ARG A 304 1.11 14.83 -13.02
N VAL A 305 1.55 15.13 -11.81
CA VAL A 305 2.06 14.16 -10.84
C VAL A 305 0.91 13.57 -10.03
N LEU A 306 -0.01 14.41 -9.53
CA LEU A 306 -1.14 13.98 -8.72
C LEU A 306 -1.96 12.85 -9.35
N PRO A 307 -2.38 12.89 -10.63
CA PRO A 307 -3.13 11.79 -11.23
C PRO A 307 -2.35 10.47 -11.24
N LYS A 308 -1.02 10.53 -11.40
CA LYS A 308 -0.18 9.34 -11.34
C LYS A 308 -0.12 8.78 -9.93
N VAL A 309 0.05 9.64 -8.91
CA VAL A 309 0.03 9.20 -7.51
C VAL A 309 -1.34 8.58 -7.16
N LYS A 310 -2.45 9.20 -7.57
CA LYS A 310 -3.81 8.64 -7.39
C LYS A 310 -4.03 7.29 -8.08
N ASN A 311 -3.39 7.07 -9.23
CA ASN A 311 -3.46 5.78 -9.92
C ASN A 311 -2.60 4.70 -9.21
N LEU A 312 -1.51 5.11 -8.55
CA LEU A 312 -0.57 4.22 -7.88
C LEU A 312 -1.02 3.87 -6.44
N ILE A 313 -1.76 4.78 -5.81
CA ILE A 313 -2.34 4.61 -4.47
C ILE A 313 -3.87 4.82 -4.62
N PRO A 314 -4.64 3.74 -4.83
CA PRO A 314 -6.09 3.83 -4.92
C PRO A 314 -6.67 4.49 -3.68
N GLY A 315 -7.55 5.49 -3.88
CA GLY A 315 -8.13 6.26 -2.78
C GLY A 315 -7.30 7.45 -2.32
N PHE A 316 -6.06 7.64 -2.81
CA PHE A 316 -5.21 8.76 -2.38
C PHE A 316 -5.89 10.13 -2.54
N ASP A 317 -6.11 10.77 -1.40
CA ASP A 317 -6.49 12.17 -1.33
C ASP A 317 -5.55 12.91 -0.38
N PHE A 318 -4.83 13.90 -0.89
CA PHE A 318 -3.92 14.73 -0.10
C PHE A 318 -4.63 15.49 1.04
N ARG A 319 -5.96 15.62 0.95
CA ARG A 319 -6.78 16.21 2.02
C ARG A 319 -6.91 15.30 3.23
N GLU A 320 -6.86 13.99 3.07
CA GLU A 320 -6.87 13.03 4.18
C GLU A 320 -5.61 13.20 5.06
N TYR A 321 -4.52 13.70 4.47
CA TYR A 321 -3.29 14.07 5.17
C TYR A 321 -3.35 15.48 5.79
N GLY A 322 -4.49 16.17 5.76
CA GLY A 322 -4.66 17.51 6.33
C GLY A 322 -4.16 18.66 5.44
N HIS A 323 -3.96 18.43 4.14
CA HIS A 323 -3.43 19.45 3.23
C HIS A 323 -4.49 20.00 2.27
N SER A 324 -4.47 21.32 2.06
CA SER A 324 -5.43 22.01 1.19
C SER A 324 -5.15 21.80 -0.30
N THR A 325 -3.88 21.59 -0.65
CA THR A 325 -3.44 21.31 -2.02
C THR A 325 -2.36 20.21 -2.04
N PHE A 326 -2.26 19.50 -3.17
CA PHE A 326 -1.22 18.49 -3.36
C PHE A 326 0.21 19.05 -3.21
N PRO A 327 0.56 20.25 -3.75
CA PRO A 327 1.84 20.88 -3.43
C PRO A 327 2.10 21.10 -1.94
N ASP A 328 1.09 21.44 -1.14
CA ASP A 328 1.28 21.63 0.32
C ASP A 328 1.67 20.32 1.00
N LEU A 329 1.04 19.21 0.60
CA LEU A 329 1.42 17.88 1.08
C LEU A 329 2.87 17.56 0.70
N VAL A 330 3.25 17.79 -0.56
CA VAL A 330 4.62 17.56 -1.03
C VAL A 330 5.63 18.43 -0.27
N ALA A 331 5.25 19.63 0.13
CA ALA A 331 6.10 20.55 0.90
C ALA A 331 6.45 20.00 2.29
N THR A 332 5.64 19.11 2.86
CA THR A 332 5.95 18.47 4.16
C THR A 332 7.19 17.59 4.11
N ARG A 333 7.50 17.03 2.92
CA ARG A 333 8.71 16.24 2.66
C ARG A 333 9.77 17.08 1.95
N SER A 334 10.05 18.27 2.50
CA SER A 334 11.05 19.21 1.95
C SER A 334 12.50 18.71 2.04
N ASP A 335 12.74 17.68 2.86
CA ASP A 335 13.95 16.86 2.92
C ASP A 335 14.18 16.10 1.62
N LEU A 336 13.12 15.57 1.01
CA LEU A 336 13.19 14.73 -0.20
C LEU A 336 12.82 15.48 -1.49
N PHE A 337 11.97 16.50 -1.39
CA PHE A 337 11.47 17.22 -2.54
C PHE A 337 11.74 18.73 -2.43
N ARG A 338 12.02 19.33 -3.58
CA ARG A 338 12.05 20.78 -3.77
C ARG A 338 10.86 21.15 -4.65
N LEU A 339 10.05 22.07 -4.16
CA LEU A 339 8.99 22.72 -4.92
C LEU A 339 9.50 24.03 -5.52
N THR A 340 9.21 24.26 -6.80
CA THR A 340 9.47 25.55 -7.46
C THR A 340 8.20 26.05 -8.12
N HIS A 341 7.86 27.32 -7.89
CA HIS A 341 6.71 27.95 -8.52
C HIS A 341 7.18 28.74 -9.74
N ARG A 342 6.59 28.47 -10.91
CA ARG A 342 6.95 29.17 -12.16
C ARG A 342 5.71 29.55 -12.94
N GLY A 343 5.44 30.86 -13.00
CA GLY A 343 4.39 31.46 -13.84
C GLY A 343 2.97 31.00 -13.51
N ARG A 344 2.02 31.95 -13.39
CA ARG A 344 0.59 31.66 -13.16
C ARG A 344 0.31 30.65 -12.03
N GLY A 345 1.11 30.64 -10.96
CA GLY A 345 0.92 29.77 -9.80
C GLY A 345 1.24 28.27 -10.00
N LYS A 346 1.86 27.87 -11.11
CA LYS A 346 2.19 26.45 -11.36
C LYS A 346 3.34 25.97 -10.46
N ALA A 347 3.10 24.90 -9.70
CA ALA A 347 4.09 24.25 -8.86
C ALA A 347 4.78 23.08 -9.58
N PHE A 348 6.11 23.02 -9.50
CA PHE A 348 6.94 21.96 -10.05
C PHE A 348 7.68 21.23 -8.92
N ILE A 349 7.67 19.90 -8.97
CA ILE A 349 8.26 19.00 -7.97
C ILE A 349 9.56 18.43 -8.54
N THR A 350 10.66 18.61 -7.82
CA THR A 350 11.98 18.02 -8.09
C THR A 350 12.42 17.19 -6.89
N ARG A 351 13.08 16.05 -7.10
CA ARG A 351 13.77 15.32 -6.03
C ARG A 351 15.01 16.11 -5.58
N ARG A 352 15.26 16.18 -4.28
CA ARG A 352 16.55 16.63 -3.75
C ARG A 352 17.55 15.49 -3.84
N SER A 353 18.69 15.79 -4.44
CA SER A 353 19.85 14.91 -4.56
C SER A 353 20.59 14.76 -3.25
#